data_AF-A0A661NN00-F1
#
_entry.id   AF-A0A661NN00-F1
#
_cell.length_a   1.000
_cell.length_b   1.000
_cell.length_c   1.000
_cell.angle_alpha   90.00
_cell.angle_beta   90.00
_cell.angle_gamma   90.00
#
_symmetry.space_group_name_H-M   'P 1'
#
loop_
_entity.id
_entity.type
_entity.pdbx_description
1 polymer ?
#
loop_
_entity_poly.entity_id
_entity_poly.type
_entity_poly.pdbx_seq_one_letter_code
_entity_poly.pdbx_strand_id
1 'polypeptide(L)'
;MTKKKRVLSVVDPEKDGLGLPTIMDREVAAKHGAKYVHLAAFAIDVDRVRDEVETDEFDPHWPFGFEVFLTEAWILDELDANTEADLTLLEDATRSVMGRSLSAAGQVFGAQLPFAVYDGVKRGVLPEALSYLFDGWKTEPRELVEDLGALWRQSEAEKVRLARAVTEVSLDPPVAPPSRIILERWIAG
;
A
#
# COMPACT_ATOMS: atom_id res chain seq x y z
N MET A 1 -14.03 -30.11 -38.02
CA MET A 1 -14.38 -29.09 -37.02
C MET A 1 -13.27 -29.03 -35.97
N THR A 2 -12.41 -28.03 -36.04
CA THR A 2 -11.28 -27.85 -35.12
C THR A 2 -11.80 -27.23 -33.82
N LYS A 3 -11.69 -27.94 -32.69
CA LYS A 3 -12.02 -27.42 -31.35
C LYS A 3 -11.17 -26.17 -31.09
N LYS A 4 -11.79 -24.99 -31.00
CA LYS A 4 -11.12 -23.77 -30.52
C LYS A 4 -10.67 -24.01 -29.08
N LYS A 5 -9.36 -24.15 -28.85
CA LYS A 5 -8.78 -24.11 -27.51
C LYS A 5 -9.08 -22.71 -26.95
N ARG A 6 -9.85 -22.63 -25.86
CA ARG A 6 -9.95 -21.43 -25.02
C ARG A 6 -8.63 -21.28 -24.27
N VAL A 7 -7.63 -20.73 -24.94
CA VAL A 7 -6.42 -20.26 -24.26
C VAL A 7 -6.44 -18.76 -24.47
N LEU A 8 -6.58 -18.02 -23.37
CA LEU A 8 -6.40 -16.57 -23.38
C LEU A 8 -4.99 -16.30 -23.89
N SER A 9 -4.86 -15.41 -24.86
CA SER A 9 -3.58 -14.90 -25.31
C SER A 9 -2.83 -14.36 -24.08
N VAL A 10 -1.69 -14.96 -23.79
CA VAL A 10 -0.78 -14.46 -22.75
C VAL A 10 -0.30 -13.11 -23.26
N VAL A 11 -0.75 -12.05 -22.58
CA VAL A 11 -0.34 -10.68 -22.85
C VAL A 11 1.15 -10.55 -22.58
N ASP A 12 1.85 -9.77 -23.41
CA ASP A 12 3.28 -9.48 -23.27
C ASP A 12 3.48 -8.55 -22.05
N PRO A 13 4.00 -9.05 -20.91
CA PRO A 13 4.05 -8.32 -19.64
C PRO A 13 4.82 -6.99 -19.73
N GLU A 14 5.83 -6.97 -20.60
CA GLU A 14 6.76 -5.84 -20.74
C GLU A 14 6.23 -4.74 -21.67
N LYS A 15 5.31 -5.07 -22.59
CA LYS A 15 4.76 -4.07 -23.55
C LYS A 15 3.57 -3.30 -23.01
N ASP A 16 2.81 -3.87 -22.09
CA ASP A 16 1.55 -3.30 -21.60
C ASP A 16 1.65 -2.72 -20.18
N GLY A 17 2.85 -2.64 -19.60
CA GLY A 17 3.03 -2.27 -18.18
C GLY A 17 2.47 -3.29 -17.18
N LEU A 18 1.91 -4.40 -17.68
CA LEU A 18 1.45 -5.57 -16.94
C LEU A 18 2.65 -6.37 -16.41
N GLY A 19 3.42 -5.79 -15.50
CA GLY A 19 4.66 -6.44 -15.06
C GLY A 19 5.56 -5.61 -14.15
N LEU A 20 5.21 -4.36 -13.84
CA LEU A 20 5.91 -3.65 -12.76
C LEU A 20 5.75 -4.49 -11.49
N PRO A 21 6.86 -4.82 -10.80
CA PRO A 21 6.77 -5.68 -9.64
C PRO A 21 5.89 -4.96 -8.62
N THR A 22 4.75 -5.53 -8.29
CA THR A 22 3.89 -5.00 -7.23
C THR A 22 4.04 -5.88 -6.00
N ILE A 23 3.63 -5.38 -4.84
CA ILE A 23 3.56 -6.21 -3.63
C ILE A 23 2.53 -7.34 -3.70
N MET A 24 1.70 -7.41 -4.75
CA MET A 24 0.73 -8.48 -4.93
C MET A 24 1.44 -9.84 -4.98
N ASP A 25 1.11 -10.69 -4.02
CA ASP A 25 1.69 -12.00 -3.81
C ASP A 25 0.60 -13.05 -3.90
N ARG A 26 0.81 -14.03 -4.78
CA ARG A 26 -0.18 -15.07 -5.06
C ARG A 26 -0.41 -15.99 -3.86
N GLU A 27 0.62 -16.30 -3.09
CA GLU A 27 0.52 -17.20 -1.93
C GLU A 27 -0.19 -16.50 -0.78
N VAL A 28 0.16 -15.25 -0.52
CA VAL A 28 -0.53 -14.42 0.49
C VAL A 28 -1.99 -14.20 0.09
N ALA A 29 -2.28 -13.91 -1.18
CA ALA A 29 -3.65 -13.80 -1.69
C ALA A 29 -4.44 -15.10 -1.58
N ALA A 30 -3.81 -16.25 -1.86
CA ALA A 30 -4.47 -17.55 -1.70
C ALA A 30 -4.82 -17.86 -0.24
N LYS A 31 -3.99 -17.40 0.71
CA LYS A 31 -4.19 -17.61 2.15
C LYS A 31 -5.24 -16.66 2.75
N HIS A 32 -5.15 -15.37 2.41
CA HIS A 32 -5.92 -14.30 3.07
C HIS A 32 -7.07 -13.75 2.24
N GLY A 33 -7.16 -14.15 0.97
CA GLY A 33 -8.27 -13.81 0.09
C GLY A 33 -8.42 -12.31 -0.15
N ALA A 34 -9.68 -11.86 -0.20
CA ALA A 34 -10.04 -10.51 -0.61
C ALA A 34 -9.43 -9.41 0.27
N LYS A 35 -9.29 -9.64 1.58
CA LYS A 35 -8.71 -8.63 2.50
C LYS A 35 -7.30 -8.25 2.09
N TYR A 36 -6.45 -9.24 1.83
CA TYR A 36 -5.10 -8.99 1.36
C TYR A 36 -5.08 -8.35 -0.03
N VAL A 37 -5.93 -8.82 -0.95
CA VAL A 37 -6.01 -8.24 -2.30
C VAL A 37 -6.39 -6.75 -2.24
N HIS A 38 -7.31 -6.37 -1.37
CA HIS A 38 -7.71 -4.97 -1.20
C HIS A 38 -6.61 -4.13 -0.55
N LEU A 39 -5.95 -4.64 0.49
CA LEU A 39 -4.79 -3.97 1.10
C LEU A 39 -3.70 -3.72 0.05
N ALA A 40 -3.33 -4.77 -0.69
CA ALA A 40 -2.29 -4.69 -1.69
C ALA A 40 -2.68 -3.75 -2.83
N ALA A 41 -3.91 -3.83 -3.35
CA ALA A 41 -4.39 -2.92 -4.38
C ALA A 41 -4.39 -1.46 -3.92
N PHE A 42 -4.83 -1.19 -2.68
CA PHE A 42 -4.83 0.14 -2.12
C PHE A 42 -3.41 0.70 -2.00
N ALA A 43 -2.49 -0.07 -1.41
CA ALA A 43 -1.10 0.32 -1.30
C ALA A 43 -0.48 0.57 -2.68
N ILE A 44 -0.71 -0.31 -3.66
CA ILE A 44 -0.24 -0.13 -5.03
C ILE A 44 -0.78 1.17 -5.65
N ASP A 45 -2.08 1.44 -5.54
CA ASP A 45 -2.69 2.60 -6.17
C ASP A 45 -2.19 3.92 -5.59
N VAL A 46 -2.05 4.02 -4.26
CA VAL A 46 -1.52 5.23 -3.63
C VAL A 46 -0.03 5.43 -3.96
N ASP A 47 0.74 4.35 -4.04
CA ASP A 47 2.14 4.40 -4.43
C ASP A 47 2.33 4.82 -5.90
N ARG A 48 1.41 4.40 -6.78
CA ARG A 48 1.34 4.88 -8.16
C ARG A 48 0.97 6.37 -8.24
N VAL A 49 0.11 6.85 -7.35
CA VAL A 49 -0.14 8.30 -7.26
C VAL A 49 1.13 9.02 -6.81
N ARG A 50 1.88 8.50 -5.82
CA ARG A 50 3.18 9.09 -5.45
C ARG A 50 4.08 9.20 -6.68
N ASP A 51 4.25 8.10 -7.41
CA ASP A 51 5.10 8.05 -8.61
C ASP A 51 4.71 9.10 -9.67
N GLU A 52 3.42 9.38 -9.84
CA GLU A 52 2.92 10.35 -10.81
C GLU A 52 3.10 11.81 -10.36
N VAL A 53 3.03 12.08 -9.05
CA VAL A 53 3.02 13.44 -8.49
C VAL A 53 4.35 13.86 -7.85
N GLU A 54 5.23 12.91 -7.60
CA GLU A 54 6.56 13.16 -7.04
C GLU A 54 7.42 13.85 -8.10
N THR A 55 7.74 15.12 -7.83
CA THR A 55 8.62 15.93 -8.67
C THR A 55 9.83 16.37 -7.85
N ASP A 56 10.88 16.87 -8.51
CA ASP A 56 12.05 17.45 -7.84
C ASP A 56 11.72 18.71 -7.01
N GLU A 57 10.50 19.26 -7.12
CA GLU A 57 10.03 20.42 -6.39
C GLU A 57 9.10 20.03 -5.24
N PHE A 58 9.27 20.70 -4.09
CA PHE A 58 8.38 20.53 -2.95
C PHE A 58 6.96 21.02 -3.29
N ASP A 59 6.00 20.10 -3.35
CA ASP A 59 4.58 20.41 -3.45
C ASP A 59 3.90 20.24 -2.08
N PRO A 60 3.45 21.33 -1.41
CA PRO A 60 2.73 21.23 -0.15
C PRO A 60 1.40 20.45 -0.27
N HIS A 61 0.91 20.20 -1.48
CA HIS A 61 -0.24 19.34 -1.72
C HIS A 61 0.06 17.86 -1.40
N TRP A 62 1.31 17.43 -1.57
CA TRP A 62 1.79 16.06 -1.41
C TRP A 62 2.88 15.98 -0.33
N PRO A 63 2.51 15.97 0.96
CA PRO A 63 3.47 15.87 2.04
C PRO A 63 4.27 14.56 1.95
N PHE A 64 5.53 14.59 2.36
CA PHE A 64 6.39 13.41 2.37
C PHE A 64 5.74 12.26 3.17
N GLY A 65 5.78 11.05 2.61
CA GLY A 65 5.21 9.86 3.23
C GLY A 65 3.68 9.78 3.22
N PHE A 66 2.98 10.60 2.43
CA PHE A 66 1.51 10.55 2.37
C PHE A 66 0.98 9.16 1.98
N GLU A 67 1.71 8.40 1.17
CA GLU A 67 1.36 7.06 0.75
C GLU A 67 1.46 6.05 1.90
N VAL A 68 2.44 6.24 2.78
CA VAL A 68 2.60 5.45 4.01
C VAL A 68 1.44 5.76 4.95
N PHE A 69 1.14 7.05 5.16
CA PHE A 69 0.03 7.52 5.99
C PHE A 69 -1.32 6.96 5.53
N LEU A 70 -1.64 7.07 4.23
CA LEU A 70 -2.91 6.55 3.69
C LEU A 70 -2.98 5.03 3.79
N THR A 71 -1.86 4.32 3.58
CA THR A 71 -1.81 2.85 3.72
C THR A 71 -2.05 2.42 5.18
N GLU A 72 -1.46 3.11 6.15
CA GLU A 72 -1.73 2.87 7.58
C GLU A 72 -3.19 3.21 7.92
N ALA A 73 -3.72 4.33 7.44
CA ALA A 73 -5.13 4.69 7.66
C ALA A 73 -6.09 3.61 7.11
N TRP A 74 -5.77 3.03 5.94
CA TRP A 74 -6.52 1.89 5.40
C TRP A 74 -6.46 0.69 6.35
N ILE A 75 -5.28 0.34 6.86
CA ILE A 75 -5.10 -0.78 7.80
C ILE A 75 -5.97 -0.57 9.04
N LEU A 76 -5.94 0.64 9.62
CA LEU A 76 -6.67 0.96 10.85
C LEU A 76 -8.19 0.96 10.65
N ASP A 77 -8.68 1.35 9.47
CA ASP A 77 -10.11 1.39 9.17
C ASP A 77 -10.68 0.04 8.73
N GLU A 78 -9.89 -0.82 8.06
CA GLU A 78 -10.37 -2.05 7.42
C GLU A 78 -9.98 -3.34 8.13
N LEU A 79 -8.97 -3.32 9.01
CA LEU A 79 -8.47 -4.51 9.71
C LEU A 79 -8.62 -4.36 11.21
N ASP A 80 -9.02 -5.45 11.89
CA ASP A 80 -8.98 -5.53 13.34
C ASP A 80 -7.73 -6.33 13.76
N ALA A 81 -6.63 -5.61 13.97
CA ALA A 81 -5.34 -6.19 14.35
C ALA A 81 -5.33 -6.89 15.73
N ASN A 82 -6.43 -6.88 16.48
CA ASN A 82 -6.60 -7.70 17.69
C ASN A 82 -7.07 -9.13 17.37
N THR A 83 -7.54 -9.37 16.15
CA THR A 83 -7.90 -10.71 15.69
C THR A 83 -6.68 -11.45 15.16
N GLU A 84 -6.59 -12.74 15.46
CA GLU A 84 -5.49 -13.59 14.96
C GLU A 84 -5.42 -13.60 13.42
N ALA A 85 -6.58 -13.55 12.76
CA ALA A 85 -6.67 -13.55 11.30
C ALA A 85 -6.02 -12.31 10.67
N ASP A 86 -6.39 -11.10 11.12
CA ASP A 86 -5.86 -9.86 10.55
C ASP A 86 -4.41 -9.59 11.00
N LEU A 87 -4.04 -10.03 12.21
CA LEU A 87 -2.64 -9.99 12.65
C LEU A 87 -1.75 -10.87 11.75
N THR A 88 -2.19 -12.10 11.45
CA THR A 88 -1.46 -13.01 10.56
C THR A 88 -1.40 -12.47 9.13
N LEU A 89 -2.45 -11.80 8.66
CA LEU A 89 -2.47 -11.12 7.36
C LEU A 89 -1.40 -10.04 7.30
N LEU A 90 -1.36 -9.14 8.28
CA LEU A 90 -0.37 -8.06 8.35
C LEU A 90 1.05 -8.61 8.43
N GLU A 91 1.25 -9.70 9.16
CA GLU A 91 2.54 -10.38 9.25
C GLU A 91 2.98 -10.92 7.87
N ASP A 92 2.16 -11.75 7.24
CA ASP A 92 2.49 -12.38 5.97
C ASP A 92 2.67 -11.35 4.85
N ALA A 93 1.81 -10.32 4.82
CA ALA A 93 1.90 -9.25 3.84
C ALA A 93 3.21 -8.46 3.99
N THR A 94 3.54 -8.04 5.22
CA THR A 94 4.80 -7.36 5.52
C THR A 94 6.02 -8.22 5.16
N ARG A 95 6.02 -9.50 5.56
CA ARG A 95 7.11 -10.45 5.25
C ARG A 95 7.28 -10.67 3.76
N SER A 96 6.19 -10.80 3.01
CA SER A 96 6.24 -10.98 1.56
C SER A 96 6.92 -9.79 0.88
N VAL A 97 6.68 -8.56 1.34
CA VAL A 97 7.37 -7.37 0.83
C VAL A 97 8.85 -7.38 1.22
N MET A 98 9.15 -7.58 2.51
CA MET A 98 10.52 -7.53 3.03
C MET A 98 11.43 -8.67 2.52
N GLY A 99 10.84 -9.81 2.15
CA GLY A 99 11.56 -10.98 1.62
C GLY A 99 11.97 -10.84 0.15
N ARG A 100 11.52 -9.80 -0.55
CA ARG A 100 11.85 -9.58 -1.97
C ARG A 100 13.24 -9.00 -2.13
N SER A 101 14.03 -9.60 -3.02
CA SER A 101 15.32 -9.03 -3.45
C SER A 101 15.06 -7.87 -4.40
N LEU A 102 15.07 -6.63 -3.88
CA LEU A 102 14.85 -5.39 -4.64
C LEU A 102 15.98 -5.09 -5.66
N SER A 103 17.04 -5.89 -5.69
CA SER A 103 18.26 -5.64 -6.47
C SER A 103 18.15 -5.84 -7.99
N ALA A 104 17.02 -6.31 -8.52
CA ALA A 104 16.91 -6.64 -9.95
C ALA A 104 15.67 -6.08 -10.68
N ALA A 105 14.67 -5.53 -9.97
CA ALA A 105 13.33 -5.35 -10.55
C ALA A 105 12.87 -3.89 -10.72
N GLY A 106 13.68 -2.89 -10.37
CA GLY A 106 13.21 -1.50 -10.30
C GLY A 106 12.26 -1.28 -9.12
N GLN A 107 11.52 -0.16 -9.15
CA GLN A 107 10.56 0.23 -8.12
C GLN A 107 9.45 -0.82 -7.98
N VAL A 108 9.17 -1.24 -6.73
CA VAL A 108 8.12 -2.20 -6.42
C VAL A 108 6.90 -1.45 -5.88
N PHE A 109 5.81 -1.40 -6.63
CA PHE A 109 4.63 -0.66 -6.18
C PHE A 109 3.97 -1.30 -4.96
N GLY A 110 3.66 -0.47 -3.97
CA GLY A 110 3.11 -0.88 -2.67
C GLY A 110 4.19 -1.17 -1.61
N ALA A 111 5.48 -0.98 -1.95
CA ALA A 111 6.59 -1.26 -1.03
C ALA A 111 6.63 -0.37 0.21
N GLN A 112 5.78 0.65 0.29
CA GLN A 112 5.56 1.44 1.50
C GLN A 112 4.86 0.66 2.62
N LEU A 113 4.21 -0.48 2.33
CA LEU A 113 3.41 -1.23 3.31
C LEU A 113 4.15 -1.58 4.62
N PRO A 114 5.40 -2.10 4.60
CA PRO A 114 6.16 -2.34 5.84
C PRO A 114 6.38 -1.08 6.67
N PHE A 115 6.52 0.10 6.04
CA PHE A 115 6.67 1.36 6.75
C PHE A 115 5.37 1.79 7.43
N ALA A 116 4.22 1.55 6.79
CA ALA A 116 2.90 1.81 7.39
C ALA A 116 2.67 0.93 8.62
N VAL A 117 3.04 -0.36 8.53
CA VAL A 117 2.97 -1.27 9.68
C VAL A 117 3.97 -0.87 10.76
N TYR A 118 5.18 -0.45 10.40
CA TYR A 118 6.19 0.01 11.34
C TYR A 118 5.75 1.25 12.12
N ASP A 119 5.23 2.27 11.44
CA ASP A 119 4.74 3.51 12.06
C ASP A 119 3.59 3.20 13.03
N GLY A 120 2.63 2.39 12.59
CA GLY A 120 1.51 1.97 13.44
C GLY A 120 1.95 1.23 14.71
N VAL A 121 2.98 0.36 14.62
CA VAL A 121 3.57 -0.30 15.80
C VAL A 121 4.27 0.71 16.70
N LYS A 122 5.05 1.64 16.14
CA LYS A 122 5.80 2.65 16.89
C LYS A 122 4.90 3.64 17.63
N ARG A 123 3.78 3.99 17.03
CA ARG A 123 2.70 4.81 17.62
C ARG A 123 1.83 4.04 18.62
N GLY A 124 1.95 2.71 18.69
CA GLY A 124 1.15 1.85 19.56
C GLY A 124 -0.31 1.70 19.13
N VAL A 125 -0.62 1.96 17.86
CA VAL A 125 -1.96 1.73 17.27
C VAL A 125 -2.09 0.36 16.63
N LEU A 126 -0.95 -0.29 16.32
CA LEU A 126 -0.87 -1.70 15.96
C LEU A 126 -0.18 -2.51 17.08
N PRO A 127 -0.46 -3.82 17.20
CA PRO A 127 0.10 -4.63 18.27
C PRO A 127 1.64 -4.70 18.25
N GLU A 128 2.25 -4.57 19.44
CA GLU A 128 3.70 -4.72 19.64
C GLU A 128 4.24 -6.07 19.16
N ALA A 129 3.38 -7.10 19.10
CA ALA A 129 3.71 -8.42 18.56
C ALA A 129 4.22 -8.39 17.11
N LEU A 130 3.97 -7.34 16.34
CA LEU A 130 4.49 -7.15 14.98
C LEU A 130 5.90 -6.53 14.95
N SER A 131 6.41 -6.00 16.06
CA SER A 131 7.70 -5.28 16.12
C SER A 131 8.89 -6.11 15.61
N TYR A 132 8.89 -7.41 15.89
CA TYR A 132 9.96 -8.34 15.51
C TYR A 132 10.17 -8.46 13.99
N LEU A 133 9.17 -8.08 13.18
CA LEU A 133 9.30 -8.04 11.72
C LEU A 133 10.42 -7.08 11.28
N PHE A 134 10.73 -6.09 12.12
CA PHE A 134 11.64 -4.99 11.80
C PHE A 134 13.00 -5.11 12.50
N ASP A 135 13.27 -6.19 13.25
CA ASP A 135 14.54 -6.41 13.95
C ASP A 135 15.76 -6.40 13.01
N GLY A 136 15.55 -6.74 11.73
CA GLY A 136 16.58 -6.71 10.69
C GLY A 136 16.91 -5.31 10.15
N TRP A 137 16.13 -4.28 10.48
CA TRP A 137 16.39 -2.91 10.03
C TRP A 137 17.57 -2.32 10.79
N LYS A 138 18.68 -2.09 10.08
CA LYS A 138 19.90 -1.49 10.65
C LYS A 138 19.70 -0.04 11.05
N THR A 139 18.77 0.66 10.40
CA THR A 139 18.51 2.08 10.61
C THR A 139 17.00 2.30 10.57
N GLU A 140 16.49 2.92 11.62
CA GLU A 140 15.11 3.37 11.71
C GLU A 140 14.89 4.54 10.75
N PRO A 141 13.76 4.57 10.00
CA PRO A 141 13.43 5.66 9.09
C PRO A 141 12.89 6.86 9.87
N ARG A 142 13.75 7.51 10.68
CA ARG A 142 13.34 8.56 11.63
C ARG A 142 12.66 9.75 10.97
N GLU A 143 13.20 10.23 9.86
CA GLU A 143 12.64 11.37 9.12
C GLU A 143 11.21 11.09 8.66
N LEU A 144 10.98 9.90 8.09
CA LEU A 144 9.63 9.44 7.73
C LEU A 144 8.70 9.41 8.94
N VAL A 145 9.12 8.83 10.06
CA VAL A 145 8.30 8.76 11.28
C VAL A 145 7.97 10.15 11.85
N GLU A 146 8.93 11.08 11.81
CA GLU A 146 8.72 12.46 12.25
C GLU A 146 7.68 13.19 11.38
N ASP A 147 7.78 13.05 10.06
CA ASP A 147 6.85 13.67 9.11
C ASP A 147 5.45 13.05 9.15
N LEU A 148 5.35 11.72 9.28
CA LEU A 148 4.08 11.02 9.53
C LEU A 148 3.41 11.51 10.81
N GLY A 149 4.19 11.80 11.85
CA GLY A 149 3.71 12.41 13.08
C GLY A 149 2.97 13.73 12.84
N ALA A 150 3.34 14.51 11.82
CA ALA A 150 2.63 15.73 11.46
C ALA A 150 1.25 15.44 10.85
N LEU A 151 1.15 14.46 9.95
CA LEU A 151 -0.11 14.04 9.33
C LEU A 151 -1.09 13.46 10.36
N TRP A 152 -0.57 12.64 11.28
CA TRP A 152 -1.38 12.03 12.33
C TRP A 152 -1.92 13.03 13.37
N ARG A 153 -1.33 14.22 13.53
CA ARG A 153 -1.90 15.28 14.40
C ARG A 153 -3.24 15.81 13.91
N GLN A 154 -3.51 15.72 12.61
CA GLN A 154 -4.77 16.14 11.99
C GLN A 154 -5.34 15.00 11.13
N SER A 155 -5.25 13.76 11.63
CA SER A 155 -5.44 12.53 10.84
C SER A 155 -6.71 12.53 10.00
N GLU A 156 -7.87 12.86 10.56
CA GLU A 156 -9.12 12.85 9.80
C GLU A 156 -9.15 13.92 8.70
N ALA A 157 -8.65 15.13 8.98
CA ALA A 157 -8.60 16.20 7.99
C ALA A 157 -7.61 15.86 6.87
N GLU A 158 -6.43 15.35 7.21
CA GLU A 158 -5.41 14.94 6.24
C GLU A 158 -5.85 13.72 5.43
N LYS A 159 -6.49 12.73 6.06
CA LYS A 159 -7.06 11.55 5.39
C LYS A 159 -8.09 11.98 4.33
N VAL A 160 -9.02 12.87 4.67
CA VAL A 160 -10.00 13.40 3.72
C VAL A 160 -9.32 14.20 2.60
N ARG A 161 -8.39 15.10 2.95
CA ARG A 161 -7.71 15.97 1.99
C ARG A 161 -6.92 15.15 0.98
N LEU A 162 -6.10 14.23 1.45
CA LEU A 162 -5.28 13.35 0.63
C LEU A 162 -6.13 12.36 -0.18
N ALA A 163 -7.24 11.86 0.39
CA ALA A 163 -8.17 11.02 -0.37
C ALA A 163 -8.75 11.76 -1.59
N ARG A 164 -9.18 13.03 -1.42
CA ARG A 164 -9.64 13.86 -2.53
C ARG A 164 -8.54 14.03 -3.58
N ALA A 165 -7.34 14.41 -3.16
CA ALA A 165 -6.20 14.58 -4.03
C ALA A 165 -5.91 13.31 -4.85
N VAL A 166 -5.85 12.14 -4.20
CA VAL A 166 -5.63 10.84 -4.86
C VAL A 166 -6.72 10.56 -5.91
N THR A 167 -7.99 10.87 -5.63
CA THR A 167 -9.09 10.62 -6.59
C THR A 167 -9.08 11.56 -7.80
N GLU A 168 -8.39 12.69 -7.72
CA GLU A 168 -8.26 13.68 -8.79
C GLU A 168 -7.09 13.39 -9.74
N VAL A 169 -6.11 12.59 -9.30
CA VAL A 169 -4.97 12.17 -10.14
C VAL A 169 -5.43 11.15 -11.19
N SER A 170 -5.13 11.45 -12.45
CA SER A 170 -5.49 10.60 -13.59
C SER A 170 -4.41 9.53 -13.82
N LEU A 171 -4.64 8.32 -13.30
CA LEU A 171 -3.79 7.16 -13.55
C LEU A 171 -4.28 6.31 -14.74
N ASP A 172 -3.35 5.66 -15.43
CA ASP A 172 -3.63 4.58 -16.39
C ASP A 172 -2.88 3.29 -16.00
N PRO A 173 -3.56 2.19 -15.62
CA PRO A 173 -5.01 2.09 -15.39
C PRO A 173 -5.48 2.97 -14.22
N PRO A 174 -6.76 3.35 -14.16
CA PRO A 174 -7.28 4.15 -13.06
C PRO A 174 -7.19 3.39 -11.72
N VAL A 175 -7.23 4.15 -10.62
CA VAL A 175 -7.34 3.61 -9.25
C VAL A 175 -8.40 2.51 -9.21
N ALA A 176 -8.03 1.35 -8.66
CA ALA A 176 -8.88 0.17 -8.67
C ALA A 176 -10.19 0.43 -7.90
N PRO A 177 -11.32 -0.20 -8.31
CA PRO A 177 -12.59 -0.03 -7.60
C PRO A 177 -12.53 -0.21 -6.07
N PRO A 178 -11.88 -1.26 -5.49
CA PRO A 178 -11.80 -1.38 -4.04
C PRO A 178 -11.09 -0.19 -3.39
N SER A 179 -9.99 0.30 -3.97
CA SER A 179 -9.26 1.47 -3.48
C SER A 179 -10.13 2.73 -3.55
N ARG A 180 -10.78 2.96 -4.71
CA ARG A 180 -11.66 4.10 -4.95
C ARG A 180 -12.84 4.15 -3.97
N ILE A 181 -13.47 3.01 -3.67
CA ILE A 181 -14.58 2.94 -2.70
C ILE A 181 -14.14 3.44 -1.33
N ILE A 182 -12.94 3.05 -0.87
CA ILE A 182 -12.41 3.47 0.43
C ILE A 182 -12.13 4.97 0.45
N LEU A 183 -11.48 5.49 -0.59
CA LEU A 183 -11.19 6.91 -0.71
C LEU A 183 -12.49 7.74 -0.73
N GLU A 184 -13.48 7.34 -1.55
CA GLU A 184 -14.78 8.00 -1.63
C GLU A 184 -15.55 7.94 -0.30
N ARG A 185 -15.42 6.86 0.46
CA ARG A 185 -16.00 6.74 1.80
C ARG A 185 -15.34 7.72 2.78
N TRP A 186 -14.01 7.83 2.79
CA TRP A 186 -13.31 8.82 3.62
C TRP A 186 -13.74 10.23 3.26
N ILE A 187 -13.89 10.54 1.97
CA ILE A 187 -14.34 11.84 1.48
C ILE A 187 -15.75 12.21 1.97
N ALA A 188 -16.63 11.21 2.09
CA ALA A 188 -18.04 11.40 2.43
C ALA A 188 -18.28 11.66 3.94
N GLY A 189 -17.42 11.14 4.81
CA GLY A 189 -17.57 11.22 6.28
C GLY A 189 -18.46 10.12 6.82
#